data_AF-C3KLU5-F1
#
_entry.id   AF-C3KLU5-F1
#
_cell.length_a   1.000
_cell.length_b   1.000
_cell.length_c   1.000
_cell.angle_alpha   90.00
_cell.angle_beta   90.00
_cell.angle_gamma   90.00
#
_symmetry.space_group_name_H-M   'P 1'
#
loop_
_entity.id
_entity.type
_entity.pdbx_description
1 polymer ?
#
loop_
_entity_poly.entity_id
_entity_poly.type
_entity_poly.pdbx_seq_one_letter_code
_entity_poly.pdbx_strand_id
1 'polypeptide(L)'
;MVRQHLPRVLASRISLTEDDRVRLGEELANLELARLAGPLPPALATEVVARRPLWLASILGAPRRLPLSDGLFDLVIFDEPFALVAGQDLLADKLARSVEKTLADLRRPGRGRPLAKFGRILEQTLDELRGEGTNPELLLDIYAGGEAVDADA
;
A
#
# COMPACT_ATOMS: atom_id res chain seq x y z
N MET A 1 -15.81 -28.27 8.44
CA MET A 1 -15.50 -27.98 9.86
C MET A 1 -15.03 -26.54 10.10
N VAL A 2 -14.03 -26.02 9.37
CA VAL A 2 -13.45 -24.66 9.61
C VAL A 2 -14.50 -23.52 9.64
N ARG A 3 -15.52 -23.58 8.77
CA ARG A 3 -16.60 -22.58 8.66
C ARG A 3 -17.40 -22.33 9.95
N GLN A 4 -17.40 -23.27 10.90
CA GLN A 4 -18.15 -23.14 12.17
C GLN A 4 -17.25 -22.79 13.35
N HIS A 5 -15.97 -23.21 13.31
CA HIS A 5 -15.04 -23.01 14.41
C HIS A 5 -14.35 -21.66 14.36
N LEU A 6 -13.97 -21.18 13.16
CA LEU A 6 -13.29 -19.89 13.01
C LEU A 6 -14.14 -18.73 13.58
N PRO A 7 -15.43 -18.58 13.23
CA PRO A 7 -16.25 -17.51 13.82
C PRO A 7 -16.33 -17.58 15.35
N ARG A 8 -16.39 -18.79 15.93
CA ARG A 8 -16.46 -18.99 17.38
C ARG A 8 -15.17 -18.62 18.09
N VAL A 9 -14.02 -19.01 17.52
CA VAL A 9 -12.69 -18.66 18.06
C VAL A 9 -12.47 -17.16 17.96
N LEU A 10 -12.79 -16.54 16.82
CA LEU A 10 -12.69 -15.09 16.66
C LEU A 10 -13.61 -14.36 17.66
N ALA A 11 -14.87 -14.79 17.79
CA ALA A 11 -15.81 -14.20 18.76
C ALA A 11 -15.28 -14.27 20.20
N SER A 12 -14.69 -15.41 20.60
CA SER A 12 -14.10 -15.55 21.94
C SER A 12 -12.87 -14.66 22.18
N ARG A 13 -12.13 -14.30 21.13
CA ARG A 13 -10.98 -13.39 21.25
C ARG A 13 -11.39 -11.92 21.34
N ILE A 14 -12.54 -11.57 20.76
CA ILE A 14 -13.03 -10.19 20.72
C ILE A 14 -13.79 -9.83 22.01
N SER A 15 -14.31 -10.83 22.74
CA SER A 15 -15.02 -10.59 24.00
C SER A 15 -14.07 -10.18 25.14
N LEU A 16 -14.15 -8.91 25.53
CA LEU A 16 -13.50 -8.36 26.71
C LEU A 16 -14.30 -8.67 27.98
N THR A 17 -13.61 -9.10 29.05
CA THR A 17 -14.19 -9.10 30.40
C THR A 17 -14.48 -7.67 30.85
N GLU A 18 -15.31 -7.52 31.89
CA GLU A 18 -15.60 -6.20 32.47
C GLU A 18 -14.31 -5.54 32.97
N ASP A 19 -13.52 -6.28 33.75
CA ASP A 19 -12.26 -5.80 34.33
C ASP A 19 -11.26 -5.36 33.26
N ASP A 20 -11.13 -6.13 32.17
CA ASP A 20 -10.26 -5.76 31.05
C ASP A 20 -10.75 -4.48 30.35
N ARG A 21 -12.07 -4.32 30.21
CA ARG A 21 -12.64 -3.15 29.55
C ARG A 21 -12.44 -1.89 30.38
N VAL A 22 -12.64 -1.98 31.71
CA VAL A 22 -12.40 -0.87 32.64
C VAL A 22 -10.92 -0.48 32.61
N ARG A 23 -10.01 -1.46 32.77
CA ARG A 23 -8.56 -1.22 32.74
C ARG A 23 -8.11 -0.54 31.43
N LEU A 24 -8.53 -1.05 30.28
CA LEU A 24 -8.17 -0.46 28.98
C LEU A 24 -8.75 0.96 28.82
N GLY A 25 -9.93 1.22 29.39
CA GLY A 25 -10.53 2.55 29.41
C GLY A 25 -9.73 3.54 30.25
N GLU A 26 -9.26 3.12 31.43
CA GLU A 26 -8.38 3.93 32.28
C GLU A 26 -7.04 4.23 31.60
N GLU A 27 -6.42 3.24 30.97
CA GLU A 27 -5.18 3.44 30.20
C GLU A 27 -5.38 4.43 29.04
N LEU A 28 -6.48 4.31 28.29
CA LEU A 28 -6.80 5.27 27.23
C LEU A 28 -6.95 6.70 27.77
N ALA A 29 -7.68 6.86 28.87
CA ALA A 29 -7.87 8.17 29.51
C ALA A 29 -6.54 8.77 29.99
N ASN A 30 -5.64 7.94 30.54
CA ASN A 30 -4.30 8.35 30.95
C ASN A 30 -3.46 8.82 29.76
N LEU A 31 -3.52 8.11 28.63
CA LEU A 31 -2.81 8.48 27.41
C LEU A 31 -3.33 9.79 26.81
N GLU A 32 -4.65 9.98 26.79
CA GLU A 32 -5.29 11.23 26.34
C GLU A 32 -4.88 12.40 27.23
N LEU A 33 -4.89 12.21 28.56
CA LEU A 33 -4.46 13.22 29.53
C LEU A 33 -2.98 13.58 29.37
N ALA A 34 -2.13 12.58 29.13
CA ALA A 34 -0.70 12.76 28.89
C ALA A 34 -0.40 13.45 27.53
N ARG A 35 -1.41 13.66 26.68
CA ARG A 35 -1.29 14.19 25.31
C ARG A 35 -0.24 13.46 24.49
N LEU A 36 -0.17 12.13 24.64
CA LEU A 36 0.71 11.31 23.84
C LEU A 36 0.28 11.38 22.37
N ALA A 37 1.07 12.09 21.56
CA ALA A 37 0.90 12.22 20.11
C ALA A 37 1.73 11.18 19.32
N GLY A 38 2.23 10.16 20.01
CA GLY A 38 3.13 9.13 19.47
C GLY A 38 2.47 7.75 19.34
N PRO A 39 3.23 6.74 18.88
CA PRO A 39 2.74 5.36 18.81
C PRO A 39 2.36 4.83 20.20
N LEU A 40 1.34 3.96 20.24
CA LEU A 40 0.92 3.29 21.47
C LEU A 40 2.09 2.54 22.13
N PRO A 41 2.16 2.49 23.47
CA PRO A 41 3.12 1.64 24.17
C PRO A 41 3.03 0.18 23.69
N PRO A 42 4.16 -0.53 23.45
CA PRO A 42 4.16 -1.87 22.88
C PRO A 42 3.32 -2.92 23.65
N ALA A 43 3.31 -2.83 24.97
CA ALA A 43 2.50 -3.72 25.82
C ALA A 43 1.00 -3.56 25.54
N LEU A 44 0.54 -2.30 25.47
CA LEU A 44 -0.85 -1.97 25.18
C LEU A 44 -1.23 -2.31 23.73
N ALA A 45 -0.31 -2.05 22.79
CA ALA A 45 -0.46 -2.46 21.39
C ALA A 45 -0.69 -3.96 21.24
N THR A 46 0.14 -4.77 21.92
CA THR A 46 0.02 -6.23 21.93
C THR A 46 -1.33 -6.67 22.50
N GLU A 47 -1.77 -6.05 23.60
CA GLU A 47 -3.06 -6.33 24.22
C GLU A 47 -4.25 -6.03 23.31
N VAL A 48 -4.17 -4.95 22.54
CA VAL A 48 -5.21 -4.50 21.62
C VAL A 48 -5.23 -5.37 20.36
N VAL A 49 -4.06 -5.70 19.81
CA VAL A 49 -3.95 -6.57 18.63
C VAL A 49 -4.40 -8.00 18.94
N ALA A 50 -4.06 -8.54 20.12
CA ALA A 50 -4.47 -9.89 20.52
C ALA A 50 -6.01 -10.10 20.53
N ARG A 51 -6.77 -9.02 20.73
CA ARG A 51 -8.25 -9.02 20.76
C ARG A 51 -8.89 -8.64 19.43
N ARG A 52 -8.10 -8.16 18.47
CA ARG A 52 -8.53 -7.85 17.10
C ARG A 52 -7.82 -8.77 16.12
N PRO A 53 -8.43 -9.93 15.81
CA PRO A 53 -7.79 -10.97 15.01
C PRO A 53 -7.61 -10.60 13.52
N LEU A 54 -8.17 -9.47 13.07
CA LEU A 54 -7.96 -8.93 11.74
C LEU A 54 -7.83 -7.40 11.83
N TRP A 55 -6.80 -6.87 11.19
CA TRP A 55 -6.58 -5.44 11.01
C TRP A 55 -6.51 -5.11 9.52
N LEU A 56 -7.22 -4.07 9.12
CA LEU A 56 -7.16 -3.52 7.78
C LEU A 56 -6.57 -2.12 7.87
N ALA A 57 -5.46 -1.89 7.19
CA ALA A 57 -4.80 -0.61 7.11
C ALA A 57 -4.22 -0.41 5.70
N SER A 58 -4.22 0.83 5.22
CA SER A 58 -3.48 1.19 4.00
C SER A 58 -1.98 1.04 4.27
N ILE A 59 -1.24 0.52 3.29
CA ILE A 59 0.22 0.34 3.34
C ILE A 59 0.92 1.66 3.68
N LEU A 60 0.55 2.75 3.01
CA LEU A 60 1.14 4.09 3.20
C LEU A 60 0.81 4.68 4.58
N GLY A 61 -0.33 4.30 5.16
CA GLY A 61 -0.79 4.81 6.46
C GLY A 61 -0.41 3.93 7.65
N ALA A 62 -0.05 2.67 7.42
CA ALA A 62 0.15 1.67 8.46
C ALA A 62 1.29 2.05 9.43
N PRO A 63 2.50 2.45 8.99
CA PRO A 63 3.59 2.77 9.92
C PRO A 63 3.31 3.94 10.86
N ARG A 64 2.43 4.89 10.47
CA ARG A 64 2.04 6.03 11.31
C ARG A 64 0.94 5.69 12.32
N ARG A 65 0.14 4.66 12.05
CA ARG A 65 -1.08 4.35 12.82
C ARG A 65 -0.98 3.07 13.62
N LEU A 66 -0.07 2.18 13.23
CA LEU A 66 0.19 0.93 13.90
C LEU A 66 1.56 1.00 14.58
N PRO A 67 1.66 0.66 15.86
CA PRO A 67 2.94 0.53 16.55
C PRO A 67 3.60 -0.76 16.08
N LEU A 68 4.26 -0.74 14.91
CA LEU A 68 4.87 -1.91 14.25
C LEU A 68 6.08 -2.47 15.02
N SER A 69 5.92 -2.82 16.30
CA SER A 69 6.92 -3.52 17.09
C SER A 69 7.11 -4.95 16.57
N ASP A 70 8.33 -5.46 16.65
CA ASP A 70 8.66 -6.83 16.23
C ASP A 70 7.71 -7.86 16.85
N GLY A 71 7.21 -8.78 16.01
CA GLY A 71 6.31 -9.85 16.44
C GLY A 71 4.89 -9.43 16.77
N LEU A 72 4.48 -8.17 16.52
CA LEU A 72 3.12 -7.73 16.80
C LEU A 72 2.05 -8.44 15.95
N PHE A 73 2.40 -8.79 14.71
CA PHE A 73 1.52 -9.52 13.79
C PHE A 73 2.18 -10.83 13.36
N ASP A 74 1.46 -11.94 13.50
CA ASP A 74 1.92 -13.26 13.03
C ASP A 74 1.87 -13.40 11.50
N LEU A 75 0.96 -12.66 10.86
CA LEU A 75 0.73 -12.66 9.41
C LEU A 75 0.33 -11.28 8.95
N VAL A 76 1.00 -10.79 7.89
CA VAL A 76 0.65 -9.55 7.19
C VAL A 76 0.31 -9.91 5.75
N ILE A 77 -0.87 -9.51 5.29
CA ILE A 77 -1.32 -9.69 3.91
C ILE A 77 -1.36 -8.32 3.24
N PHE A 78 -0.64 -8.18 2.14
CA PHE A 78 -0.77 -7.03 1.26
C PHE A 78 -1.81 -7.36 0.20
N ASP A 79 -2.88 -6.57 0.13
CA ASP A 79 -3.98 -6.81 -0.83
C ASP A 79 -3.56 -6.44 -2.26
N GLU A 80 -2.57 -5.56 -2.40
CA GLU A 80 -1.94 -5.20 -3.68
C GLU A 80 -0.43 -5.47 -3.62
N PRO A 81 0.04 -6.74 -3.72
CA PRO A 81 1.47 -7.03 -3.66
C PRO A 81 2.27 -6.62 -4.91
N PHE A 82 1.66 -6.09 -5.98
CA PHE A 82 2.22 -6.29 -7.31
C PHE A 82 2.51 -5.01 -8.09
N ALA A 83 3.68 -5.04 -8.75
CA ALA A 83 3.99 -4.24 -9.92
C ALA A 83 2.84 -4.36 -10.95
N LEU A 84 2.55 -3.26 -11.63
CA LEU A 84 1.57 -3.25 -12.72
C LEU A 84 2.07 -4.14 -13.87
N VAL A 85 1.55 -5.37 -13.99
CA VAL A 85 1.95 -6.32 -15.04
C VAL A 85 0.78 -6.65 -15.96
N ALA A 86 0.98 -6.44 -17.25
CA ALA A 86 0.04 -6.77 -18.32
C ALA A 86 -0.24 -8.28 -18.35
N GLY A 87 -1.49 -8.64 -18.64
CA GLY A 87 -2.00 -10.01 -18.54
C GLY A 87 -2.36 -10.45 -17.11
N GLN A 88 -1.94 -9.70 -16.09
CA GLN A 88 -2.30 -9.94 -14.69
C GLN A 88 -3.22 -8.85 -14.12
N ASP A 89 -3.09 -7.61 -14.63
CA ASP A 89 -3.84 -6.45 -14.17
C ASP A 89 -4.53 -5.70 -15.35
N LEU A 90 -5.83 -5.40 -15.19
CA LEU A 90 -6.63 -4.73 -16.23
C LEU A 90 -6.22 -3.28 -16.48
N LEU A 91 -5.70 -2.58 -15.47
CA LEU A 91 -5.14 -1.24 -15.58
C LEU A 91 -3.79 -1.30 -16.31
N ALA A 92 -2.92 -2.25 -15.97
CA ALA A 92 -1.66 -2.47 -16.68
C ALA A 92 -1.90 -2.78 -18.16
N ASP A 93 -2.90 -3.62 -18.47
CA ASP A 93 -3.34 -3.92 -19.84
C ASP A 93 -3.80 -2.67 -20.60
N LYS A 94 -4.56 -1.80 -19.94
CA LYS A 94 -5.04 -0.54 -20.56
C LYS A 94 -3.89 0.43 -20.79
N LEU A 95 -2.96 0.53 -19.85
CA LEU A 95 -1.80 1.40 -19.95
C LEU A 95 -0.87 0.92 -21.07
N ALA A 96 -0.54 -0.37 -21.12
CA ALA A 96 0.28 -0.97 -22.18
C ALA A 96 -0.30 -0.68 -23.57
N ARG A 97 -1.59 -0.94 -23.79
CA ARG A 97 -2.27 -0.60 -25.06
C ARG A 97 -2.21 0.89 -25.41
N SER A 98 -2.23 1.77 -24.42
CA SER A 98 -2.19 3.22 -24.63
C SER A 98 -0.77 3.69 -24.99
N VAL A 99 0.24 3.12 -24.34
CA VAL A 99 1.66 3.37 -24.65
C VAL A 99 2.02 2.83 -26.02
N GLU A 100 1.58 1.62 -26.39
CA GLU A 100 1.77 1.03 -27.72
C GLU A 100 1.17 1.90 -28.84
N LYS A 101 -0.07 2.38 -28.65
CA LYS A 101 -0.71 3.31 -29.59
C LYS A 101 0.06 4.62 -29.72
N THR A 102 0.56 5.15 -28.61
CA THR A 102 1.34 6.39 -28.59
C THR A 102 2.66 6.20 -29.34
N LEU A 103 3.39 5.11 -29.09
CA LEU A 103 4.61 4.78 -29.83
C LEU A 103 4.35 4.60 -31.32
N ALA A 104 3.26 3.94 -31.69
CA ALA A 104 2.87 3.80 -33.10
C ALA A 104 2.58 5.16 -33.77
N ASP A 105 1.94 6.10 -33.06
CA ASP A 105 1.72 7.47 -33.57
C ASP A 105 3.04 8.25 -33.69
N LEU A 106 3.92 8.13 -32.69
CA LEU A 106 5.22 8.82 -32.68
C LEU A 106 6.19 8.31 -33.74
N ARG A 107 6.04 7.06 -34.19
CA ARG A 107 6.86 6.48 -35.27
C ARG A 107 6.41 6.95 -36.67
N ARG A 108 5.31 7.71 -36.79
CA ARG A 108 4.86 8.26 -38.08
C ARG A 108 5.80 9.35 -38.60
N PRO A 109 5.88 9.56 -39.94
CA PRO A 109 6.63 10.66 -40.52
C PRO A 109 6.23 12.02 -39.92
N GLY A 110 7.22 12.87 -39.67
CA GLY A 110 7.01 14.21 -39.07
C GLY A 110 6.97 14.25 -37.54
N ARG A 111 7.10 13.11 -36.84
CA ARG A 111 7.11 13.03 -35.36
C ARG A 111 8.48 12.72 -34.74
N GLY A 112 9.58 12.86 -35.52
CA GLY A 112 10.93 12.48 -35.08
C GLY A 112 11.42 13.17 -33.81
N ARG A 113 11.12 14.47 -33.62
CA ARG A 113 11.51 15.20 -32.40
C ARG A 113 10.74 14.73 -31.15
N PRO A 114 9.40 14.60 -31.17
CA PRO A 114 8.64 13.93 -30.10
C PRO A 114 9.11 12.50 -29.83
N LEU A 115 9.37 11.70 -30.86
CA LEU A 115 9.87 10.33 -30.71
C LEU A 115 11.25 10.30 -30.02
N ALA A 116 12.17 11.17 -30.40
CA ALA A 116 13.47 11.27 -29.74
C ALA A 116 13.36 11.69 -28.27
N LYS A 117 12.36 12.52 -27.93
CA LYS A 117 12.13 12.99 -26.56
C LYS A 117 11.49 11.92 -25.67
N PHE A 118 10.50 11.18 -26.17
CA PHE A 118 9.65 10.31 -25.35
C PHE A 118 9.77 8.82 -25.67
N GLY A 119 10.38 8.44 -26.79
CA GLY A 119 10.40 7.06 -27.27
C GLY A 119 11.02 6.10 -26.26
N ARG A 120 12.20 6.45 -25.73
CA ARG A 120 12.92 5.60 -24.77
C ARG A 120 12.10 5.33 -23.50
N ILE A 121 11.51 6.36 -22.90
CA ILE A 121 10.75 6.20 -21.65
C ILE A 121 9.47 5.38 -21.88
N LEU A 122 8.82 5.54 -23.04
CA LEU A 122 7.63 4.76 -23.40
C LEU A 122 7.97 3.30 -23.70
N GLU A 123 9.11 3.02 -24.34
CA GLU A 123 9.59 1.65 -24.57
C GLU A 123 9.95 0.97 -23.24
N GLN A 124 10.69 1.64 -22.36
CA GLN A 124 10.99 1.13 -21.03
C GLN A 124 9.71 0.90 -20.21
N THR A 125 8.71 1.79 -20.32
CA THR A 125 7.41 1.60 -19.68
C THR A 125 6.71 0.32 -20.15
N LEU A 126 6.83 -0.04 -21.43
CA LEU A 126 6.28 -1.31 -21.92
C LEU A 126 7.03 -2.52 -21.40
N ASP A 127 8.35 -2.44 -21.30
CA ASP A 127 9.18 -3.53 -20.78
C ASP A 127 8.83 -3.78 -19.30
N GLU A 128 8.69 -2.73 -18.48
CA GLU A 128 8.23 -2.84 -17.08
C GLU A 128 6.82 -3.46 -17.00
N LEU A 129 5.87 -2.96 -17.80
CA LEU A 129 4.50 -3.49 -17.81
C LEU A 129 4.44 -4.95 -18.29
N ARG A 130 5.43 -5.46 -19.01
CA ARG A 130 5.52 -6.88 -19.39
C ARG A 130 6.23 -7.74 -18.34
N GLY A 131 6.75 -7.13 -17.29
CA GLY A 131 7.62 -7.79 -16.31
C GLY A 131 9.00 -8.15 -16.87
N GLU A 132 9.40 -7.53 -17.98
CA GLU A 132 10.70 -7.72 -18.66
C GLU A 132 11.67 -6.58 -18.35
N GLY A 133 11.19 -5.52 -17.71
CA GLY A 133 11.94 -4.34 -17.34
C GLY A 133 12.93 -4.57 -16.20
N THR A 134 13.79 -3.59 -15.99
CA THR A 134 14.88 -3.62 -14.99
C THR A 134 14.78 -2.52 -13.96
N ASN A 135 13.82 -1.60 -14.11
CA ASN A 135 13.54 -0.50 -13.21
C ASN A 135 12.07 -0.55 -12.73
N PRO A 136 11.77 -1.28 -11.65
CA PRO A 136 10.40 -1.41 -11.13
C PRO A 136 9.82 -0.06 -10.66
N GLU A 137 10.66 0.93 -10.37
CA GLU A 137 10.26 2.26 -9.92
C GLU A 137 9.93 3.22 -11.07
N LEU A 138 10.14 2.82 -12.33
CA LEU A 138 10.02 3.72 -13.49
C LEU A 138 8.68 4.47 -13.58
N LEU A 139 7.58 3.78 -13.30
CA LEU A 139 6.25 4.38 -13.32
C LEU A 139 6.06 5.42 -12.21
N LEU A 140 6.68 5.17 -11.05
CA LEU A 140 6.69 6.09 -9.92
C LEU A 140 7.59 7.29 -10.21
N ASP A 141 8.75 7.07 -10.84
CA ASP A 141 9.66 8.13 -11.28
C ASP A 141 8.99 9.07 -12.29
N ILE A 142 8.22 8.53 -13.25
CA ILE A 142 7.45 9.32 -14.21
C ILE A 142 6.39 10.17 -13.49
N TYR A 143 5.70 9.59 -12.51
CA TYR A 143 4.68 10.31 -11.74
C TYR A 143 5.29 11.42 -10.86
N ALA A 144 6.33 11.09 -10.08
CA ALA A 144 7.01 12.02 -9.19
C ALA A 144 7.77 13.13 -9.95
N GLY A 145 8.34 12.80 -11.11
CA GLY A 145 8.97 13.78 -12.00
C GLY A 145 8.01 14.81 -12.60
N GLY A 146 6.69 14.58 -12.51
CA GLY A 146 5.65 15.52 -12.93
C GLY A 146 5.32 16.61 -11.90
N GLU A 147 5.64 16.41 -10.61
CA GLU A 147 5.32 17.36 -9.54
C GLU A 147 6.43 18.40 -9.26
N ALA A 148 7.60 18.28 -9.90
CA ALA A 148 8.79 19.04 -9.55
C ALA A 148 9.04 20.35 -10.35
N VAL A 149 8.04 20.98 -10.98
CA VAL A 149 8.30 22.17 -11.84
C VAL A 149 7.35 23.38 -11.64
N ASP A 150 6.47 23.40 -10.63
CA ASP A 150 5.66 24.61 -10.34
C ASP A 150 5.95 25.19 -8.95
N ALA A 151 7.23 25.40 -8.65
CA ALA A 151 7.68 26.25 -7.55
C ALA A 151 8.80 27.16 -8.07
N ASP A 152 8.47 28.02 -9.03
CA ASP A 152 9.05 29.37 -9.24
C ASP A 152 8.59 29.92 -10.61
N ALA A 153 7.47 30.65 -10.61
CA ALA A 153 7.11 31.66 -11.59
C ALA A 153 6.14 32.69 -10.98
#